data_AF-A0A7X8HSB6-F1
#
_entry.id   AF-A0A7X8HSB6-F1
#
_cell.length_a   1.000
_cell.length_b   1.000
_cell.length_c   1.000
_cell.angle_alpha   90.00
_cell.angle_beta   90.00
_cell.angle_gamma   90.00
#
_symmetry.space_group_name_H-M   'P 1'
#
loop_
_entity.id
_entity.type
_entity.pdbx_description
1 polymer ?
#
loop_
_entity_poly.entity_id
_entity_poly.type
_entity_poly.pdbx_seq_one_letter_code
_entity_poly.pdbx_strand_id
1 'polypeptide(L)'
;MLKQLFVKYLRKILIFTVFVLVAQIVLRHFFPQIISPYASFLVLLFLTVTTVSHLFVLKTDAKRLEYTPDPSKTKEEQMRDLMKIERKFISNYFLSTTVKLLLFLVVLLLYMLLCKKNMMIFIVNFFVLYLVYSAFEIVVLKKPIKK
;
A
#
# COMPACT_ATOMS: atom_id res chain seq x y z
N MET A 1 -19.59 8.73 2.52
CA MET A 1 -18.45 8.32 3.36
C MET A 1 -17.25 7.79 2.57
N LEU A 2 -17.42 6.84 1.63
CA LEU A 2 -16.32 6.25 0.84
C LEU A 2 -15.38 7.26 0.18
N LYS A 3 -15.94 8.30 -0.45
CA LYS A 3 -15.18 9.40 -1.08
C LYS A 3 -14.31 10.15 -0.07
N GLN A 4 -14.79 10.38 1.15
CA GLN A 4 -14.03 11.07 2.21
C GLN A 4 -12.89 10.19 2.73
N LEU A 5 -13.12 8.88 2.91
CA LEU A 5 -12.06 7.93 3.25
C LEU A 5 -10.98 7.89 2.17
N PHE A 6 -11.39 7.82 0.91
CA PHE A 6 -10.48 7.84 -0.23
C PHE A 6 -9.66 9.13 -0.29
N VAL A 7 -10.30 10.31 -0.22
CA VAL A 7 -9.58 11.60 -0.25
C VAL A 7 -8.61 11.72 0.92
N LYS A 8 -9.00 11.26 2.12
CA LYS A 8 -8.12 11.26 3.29
C LYS A 8 -6.91 10.35 3.09
N TYR A 9 -7.11 9.19 2.48
CA TYR A 9 -6.02 8.28 2.11
C TYR A 9 -5.11 8.90 1.04
N LEU A 10 -5.70 9.40 -0.04
CA LEU A 10 -5.00 10.02 -1.16
C LEU A 10 -4.11 11.18 -0.69
N ARG A 11 -4.64 12.04 0.19
CA ARG A 11 -3.84 13.12 0.79
C ARG A 11 -2.63 12.58 1.56
N LYS A 12 -2.81 11.52 2.36
CA LYS A 12 -1.71 10.94 3.14
C LYS A 12 -0.64 10.31 2.25
N ILE A 13 -1.05 9.54 1.23
CA ILE A 13 -0.09 8.88 0.33
C ILE A 13 0.65 9.92 -0.52
N LEU A 14 -0.02 10.98 -0.98
CA LEU A 14 0.65 12.05 -1.72
C LEU A 14 1.69 12.78 -0.87
N ILE A 15 1.35 13.15 0.38
CA ILE A 15 2.32 13.78 1.31
C ILE A 15 3.50 12.83 1.55
N PHE A 16 3.22 11.56 1.79
CA PHE A 16 4.26 10.55 1.99
C PHE A 16 5.14 10.38 0.75
N THR A 17 4.56 10.34 -0.45
CA THR A 17 5.31 10.25 -1.71
C THR A 17 6.18 11.47 -1.94
N VAL A 18 5.69 12.68 -1.67
CA VAL A 18 6.51 13.90 -1.73
C VAL A 18 7.68 13.81 -0.77
N PHE A 19 7.46 13.33 0.46
CA PHE A 19 8.54 13.10 1.42
C PHE A 19 9.58 12.09 0.90
N VAL A 20 9.13 10.97 0.32
CA VAL A 20 10.01 9.95 -0.28
C VAL A 20 10.80 10.53 -1.46
N LEU A 21 10.19 11.37 -2.31
CA LEU A 21 10.88 12.03 -3.42
C LEU A 21 11.95 13.00 -2.92
N VAL A 22 11.65 13.82 -1.91
CA VAL A 22 12.65 14.73 -1.30
C VAL A 22 13.80 13.93 -0.70
N ALA A 23 13.51 12.86 0.05
CA ALA A 23 14.53 11.98 0.60
C ALA A 23 15.40 11.34 -0.50
N GLN A 24 14.78 10.91 -1.61
CA GLN A 24 15.49 10.36 -2.76
C GLN A 24 16.42 11.40 -3.41
N ILE A 25 15.97 12.66 -3.57
CA ILE A 25 16.78 13.75 -4.13
C ILE A 25 18.00 14.02 -3.24
N VAL A 26 17.79 14.12 -1.92
CA VAL A 26 18.85 14.31 -0.93
C VAL A 26 19.85 13.14 -0.99
N LEU A 27 19.36 11.89 -0.96
CA LEU A 27 20.22 10.71 -1.06
C LEU A 27 20.98 10.65 -2.38
N ARG A 28 20.39 11.07 -3.49
CA ARG A 28 21.06 11.14 -4.79
C ARG A 28 22.19 12.17 -4.80
N HIS A 29 22.00 13.29 -4.10
CA HIS A 29 23.02 14.32 -4.00
C HIS A 29 24.25 13.84 -3.22
N PHE A 30 24.04 13.18 -2.07
CA PHE A 30 25.14 12.68 -1.23
C PHE A 30 25.71 11.34 -1.70
N PHE A 31 24.89 10.48 -2.28
CA PHE A 31 25.24 9.11 -2.68
C PHE A 31 24.70 8.77 -4.09
N PRO A 32 25.21 9.41 -5.15
CA PRO A 32 24.70 9.21 -6.52
C PRO A 32 24.84 7.75 -7.01
N GLN A 33 25.83 7.03 -6.51
CA GLN A 33 26.14 5.64 -6.89
C GLN A 33 25.09 4.62 -6.44
N ILE A 34 24.29 4.91 -5.41
CA ILE A 34 23.27 3.98 -4.89
C ILE A 34 21.88 4.26 -5.45
N ILE A 35 21.66 5.40 -6.11
CA ILE A 35 20.34 5.77 -6.62
C ILE A 35 20.23 5.40 -8.10
N SER A 36 19.25 4.55 -8.42
CA SER A 36 18.98 4.18 -9.80
C SER A 36 18.60 5.41 -10.65
N PRO A 37 19.06 5.51 -11.91
CA PRO A 37 18.58 6.52 -12.84
C PRO A 37 17.05 6.51 -13.01
N TYR A 38 16.42 5.36 -12.76
CA TYR A 38 14.98 5.15 -12.88
C TYR A 38 14.23 5.24 -11.54
N ALA A 39 14.89 5.66 -10.45
CA ALA A 39 14.29 5.66 -9.11
C ALA A 39 13.02 6.52 -9.02
N SER A 40 12.92 7.63 -9.76
CA SER A 40 11.69 8.44 -9.79
C SER A 40 10.52 7.70 -10.44
N PHE A 41 10.78 6.88 -11.46
CA PHE A 41 9.74 6.02 -12.07
C PHE A 41 9.31 4.91 -11.12
N LEU A 42 10.23 4.38 -10.31
CA LEU A 42 9.87 3.43 -9.25
C LEU A 42 8.92 4.08 -8.24
N VAL A 43 9.20 5.31 -7.80
CA VAL A 43 8.31 6.03 -6.88
C VAL A 43 6.91 6.19 -7.47
N LEU A 44 6.79 6.54 -8.75
CA LEU A 44 5.50 6.64 -9.45
C LEU A 44 4.79 5.29 -9.56
N LEU A 45 5.53 4.22 -9.85
CA LEU A 45 4.99 2.86 -9.86
C LEU A 45 4.41 2.49 -8.49
N PHE A 46 5.18 2.71 -7.42
CA PHE A 46 4.74 2.43 -6.05
C PHE A 46 3.54 3.28 -5.63
N LEU A 47 3.52 4.58 -5.96
CA LEU A 47 2.37 5.44 -5.72
C LEU A 47 1.12 4.88 -6.42
N THR A 48 1.24 4.54 -7.70
CA THR A 48 0.12 4.08 -8.53
C THR A 48 -0.43 2.76 -7.99
N VAL A 49 0.44 1.76 -7.81
CA VAL A 49 0.04 0.42 -7.36
C VAL A 49 -0.52 0.46 -5.94
N THR A 50 0.06 1.25 -5.04
CA THR A 50 -0.44 1.41 -3.67
C THR A 50 -1.78 2.15 -3.62
N THR A 51 -2.02 3.11 -4.51
CA THR A 51 -3.31 3.78 -4.64
C THR A 51 -4.39 2.84 -5.18
N VAL A 52 -4.09 2.09 -6.24
CA VAL A 52 -5.00 1.10 -6.84
C VAL A 52 -5.34 -0.02 -5.84
N SER A 53 -4.33 -0.52 -5.13
CA SER A 53 -4.52 -1.54 -4.09
C SER A 53 -5.46 -1.05 -2.99
N HIS A 54 -5.32 0.20 -2.55
CA HIS A 54 -6.23 0.78 -1.57
C HIS A 54 -7.66 0.92 -2.10
N LEU A 55 -7.84 1.32 -3.35
CA LEU A 55 -9.18 1.40 -3.98
C LEU A 55 -9.92 0.06 -3.92
N PHE A 56 -9.19 -1.05 -4.07
CA PHE A 56 -9.77 -2.39 -3.99
C PHE A 56 -10.26 -2.74 -2.58
N VAL A 57 -9.50 -2.35 -1.55
CA VAL A 57 -9.79 -2.66 -0.14
C VAL A 57 -10.75 -1.64 0.50
N LEU A 58 -10.90 -0.46 -0.08
CA LEU A 58 -11.68 0.66 0.46
C LEU A 58 -13.14 0.29 0.79
N LYS A 59 -13.79 -0.51 -0.05
CA LYS A 59 -15.19 -0.93 0.16
C LYS A 59 -15.34 -1.80 1.41
N THR A 60 -14.39 -2.70 1.64
CA THR A 60 -14.39 -3.55 2.84
C THR A 60 -13.95 -2.80 4.08
N ASP A 61 -13.05 -1.82 3.95
CA ASP A 61 -12.61 -0.95 5.05
C ASP A 61 -13.76 -0.04 5.52
N ALA A 62 -14.51 0.55 4.59
CA ALA A 62 -15.69 1.36 4.91
C ALA A 62 -16.71 0.57 5.72
N LYS A 63 -17.00 -0.68 5.35
CA LYS A 63 -17.92 -1.55 6.10
C LYS A 63 -17.44 -1.88 7.52
N ARG A 64 -16.12 -1.99 7.74
CA ARG A 64 -15.56 -2.16 9.09
C ARG A 64 -15.77 -0.93 9.95
N LEU A 65 -15.58 0.25 9.36
CA LEU A 65 -15.71 1.53 10.06
C LEU A 65 -17.16 1.93 10.35
N GLU A 66 -18.11 1.47 9.54
CA GLU A 66 -19.56 1.70 9.71
C GLU A 66 -20.25 0.68 10.62
N TYR A 67 -19.56 -0.39 11.05
CA TYR A 67 -20.18 -1.42 11.87
C TYR A 67 -20.59 -0.87 13.24
N THR A 68 -21.90 -0.85 13.50
CA THR A 68 -22.47 -0.57 14.81
C THR A 68 -23.15 -1.83 15.35
N PRO A 69 -22.84 -2.27 16.58
CA PRO A 69 -23.51 -3.42 17.19
C PRO A 69 -25.01 -3.19 17.29
N ASP A 70 -25.79 -4.17 16.85
CA ASP A 70 -27.25 -4.15 16.97
C ASP A 70 -27.65 -4.54 18.40
N PRO A 71 -28.27 -3.63 19.19
CA PRO A 71 -28.61 -3.90 20.59
C PRO A 71 -29.66 -5.00 20.76
N SER A 72 -30.39 -5.36 19.70
CA SER A 72 -31.38 -6.45 19.74
C SER A 72 -30.76 -7.85 19.65
N LYS A 73 -29.50 -7.96 19.20
CA LYS A 73 -28.80 -9.23 18.99
C LYS A 73 -28.03 -9.68 20.22
N THR A 74 -27.86 -10.99 20.35
CA THR A 74 -26.98 -11.57 21.37
C THR A 74 -25.51 -11.20 21.11
N LYS A 75 -24.69 -11.18 22.18
CA LYS A 75 -23.25 -10.91 22.06
C LYS A 75 -22.55 -11.86 21.07
N GLU A 76 -22.99 -13.12 21.01
CA GLU A 76 -22.45 -14.12 20.08
C GLU A 76 -22.77 -13.79 18.62
N GLU A 77 -23.98 -13.30 18.33
CA GLU A 77 -24.38 -12.88 16.99
C GLU A 77 -23.66 -11.61 16.56
N GLN A 78 -23.54 -10.63 17.46
CA GLN A 78 -22.74 -9.42 17.22
C GLN A 78 -21.28 -9.79 16.89
N MET A 79 -20.67 -10.69 17.68
CA MET A 79 -19.32 -11.15 17.43
C MET A 79 -19.20 -11.90 16.09
N ARG A 80 -20.18 -12.75 15.73
CA ARG A 80 -20.21 -13.43 14.43
C ARG A 80 -20.28 -12.46 13.26
N ASP A 81 -21.10 -11.42 13.35
CA ASP A 81 -21.24 -10.40 12.30
C ASP A 81 -19.94 -9.60 12.15
N LEU A 82 -19.33 -9.19 13.26
CA LEU A 82 -18.03 -8.52 13.28
C LEU A 82 -16.94 -9.38 12.63
N MET A 83 -16.86 -10.67 13.00
CA MET A 83 -15.89 -11.61 12.42
C MET A 83 -16.07 -11.79 10.91
N LYS A 84 -17.32 -11.82 10.41
CA LYS A 84 -17.58 -11.92 8.97
C LYS A 84 -17.05 -10.68 8.22
N ILE A 85 -17.24 -9.49 8.78
CA ILE A 85 -16.77 -8.23 8.19
C ILE A 85 -15.24 -8.19 8.19
N GLU A 86 -14.60 -8.52 9.32
CA GLU A 86 -13.15 -8.62 9.47
C GLU A 86 -12.54 -9.62 8.47
N ARG A 87 -13.08 -10.84 8.41
CA ARG A 87 -12.58 -11.88 7.50
C ARG A 87 -12.66 -11.44 6.04
N LYS A 88 -13.73 -10.75 5.65
CA LYS A 88 -13.89 -10.25 4.27
C LYS A 88 -12.88 -9.16 3.94
N PHE A 89 -12.61 -8.25 4.87
CA PHE A 89 -11.54 -7.25 4.72
C PHE A 89 -10.17 -7.89 4.59
N ILE A 90 -9.84 -8.81 5.51
CA ILE A 90 -8.57 -9.52 5.53
C ILE A 90 -8.36 -10.25 4.20
N SER A 91 -9.35 -11.02 3.73
CA SER A 91 -9.30 -11.73 2.45
C SER A 91 -9.02 -10.80 1.27
N ASN A 92 -9.76 -9.69 1.16
CA ASN A 92 -9.54 -8.71 0.10
C ASN A 92 -8.17 -8.03 0.18
N TYR A 93 -7.69 -7.73 1.38
CA TYR A 93 -6.36 -7.16 1.60
C TYR A 93 -5.25 -8.13 1.18
N PHE A 94 -5.36 -9.40 1.56
CA PHE A 94 -4.43 -10.44 1.13
C PHE A 94 -4.44 -10.61 -0.38
N LEU A 95 -5.62 -10.67 -1.01
CA LEU A 95 -5.73 -10.76 -2.47
C LEU A 95 -5.05 -9.57 -3.16
N SER A 96 -5.31 -8.34 -2.69
CA SER A 96 -4.70 -7.14 -3.24
C SER A 96 -3.17 -7.15 -3.10
N THR A 97 -2.68 -7.62 -1.95
CA THR A 97 -1.24 -7.77 -1.67
C THR A 97 -0.60 -8.80 -2.59
N THR A 98 -1.23 -9.96 -2.79
CA THR A 98 -0.73 -11.01 -3.69
C THR A 98 -0.63 -10.52 -5.13
N VAL A 99 -1.68 -9.85 -5.63
CA VAL A 99 -1.66 -9.28 -7.00
C VAL A 99 -0.55 -8.25 -7.15
N LYS A 100 -0.37 -7.38 -6.14
CA LYS A 100 0.72 -6.39 -6.09
C LYS A 100 2.10 -7.06 -6.12
N LEU A 101 2.31 -8.11 -5.33
CA LEU A 101 3.55 -8.86 -5.29
C LEU A 101 3.86 -9.51 -6.65
N LEU A 102 2.87 -10.11 -7.30
CA LEU A 102 3.04 -10.70 -8.62
C LEU A 102 3.38 -9.63 -9.67
N LEU A 103 2.70 -8.49 -9.65
CA LEU A 103 2.99 -7.35 -10.53
C LEU A 103 4.44 -6.86 -10.33
N PHE A 104 4.86 -6.70 -9.09
CA PHE A 104 6.22 -6.28 -8.74
C PHE A 104 7.28 -7.28 -9.17
N LEU A 105 7.00 -8.59 -9.03
CA LEU A 105 7.88 -9.64 -9.53
C LEU A 105 8.03 -9.57 -11.05
N VAL A 106 6.93 -9.39 -11.78
CA VAL A 106 6.97 -9.24 -13.25
C VAL A 106 7.78 -8.01 -13.66
N VAL A 107 7.58 -6.87 -13.01
CA VAL A 107 8.35 -5.64 -13.30
C VAL A 107 9.85 -5.86 -13.05
N LEU A 108 10.21 -6.51 -11.93
CA LEU A 108 11.60 -6.84 -11.63
C LEU A 108 12.20 -7.76 -12.71
N LEU A 109 11.51 -8.84 -13.06
CA LEU A 109 11.98 -9.78 -14.08
C LEU A 109 12.14 -9.12 -15.45
N LEU A 110 11.18 -8.32 -15.88
CA LEU A 110 11.27 -7.57 -17.15
C LEU A 110 12.47 -6.63 -17.15
N TYR A 111 12.71 -5.89 -16.07
CA TYR A 111 13.86 -5.00 -15.98
C TYR A 111 15.18 -5.78 -16.01
N MET A 112 15.26 -6.91 -15.28
CA MET A 112 16.46 -7.75 -15.27
C MET A 112 16.81 -8.31 -16.65
N LEU A 113 15.79 -8.67 -17.45
CA LEU A 113 15.99 -9.19 -18.80
C LEU A 113 16.41 -8.10 -19.79
N LEU A 114 15.81 -6.91 -19.69
CA LEU A 114 16.03 -5.81 -20.64
C LEU A 114 17.25 -4.93 -20.32
N CYS A 115 17.62 -4.78 -19.04
CA CYS A 115 18.57 -3.77 -18.58
C CYS A 115 19.60 -4.33 -17.58
N LYS A 116 20.67 -4.95 -18.10
CA LYS A 116 21.70 -5.60 -17.26
C LYS A 116 22.67 -4.62 -16.58
N LYS A 117 22.96 -3.47 -17.19
CA LYS A 117 24.04 -2.55 -16.75
C LYS A 117 23.85 -1.99 -15.34
N ASN A 118 22.61 -1.71 -14.93
CA ASN A 118 22.27 -1.10 -13.64
C ASN A 118 21.32 -1.98 -12.80
N MET A 119 21.35 -3.29 -13.03
CA MET A 119 20.38 -4.23 -12.47
C MET A 119 20.38 -4.24 -10.93
N MET A 120 21.56 -4.36 -10.33
CA MET A 120 21.68 -4.44 -8.86
C MET A 120 21.18 -3.18 -8.16
N ILE A 121 21.57 -2.00 -8.66
CA ILE A 121 21.14 -0.72 -8.10
C ILE A 121 19.62 -0.58 -8.21
N PHE A 122 19.03 -0.96 -9.34
CA PHE A 122 17.58 -0.95 -9.52
C PHE A 122 16.86 -1.87 -8.53
N ILE A 123 17.32 -3.12 -8.37
CA ILE A 123 16.71 -4.11 -7.45
C ILE A 123 16.76 -3.59 -6.01
N VAL A 124 17.89 -3.03 -5.57
CA VAL A 124 18.02 -2.48 -4.22
C VAL A 124 17.07 -1.30 -4.01
N ASN A 125 17.02 -0.34 -4.95
CA ASN A 125 16.07 0.78 -4.85
C ASN A 125 14.63 0.30 -4.85
N PHE A 126 14.28 -0.67 -5.70
CA PHE A 126 12.97 -1.28 -5.75
C PHE A 126 12.59 -1.90 -4.40
N PHE A 127 13.50 -2.68 -3.82
CA PHE A 127 13.27 -3.37 -2.54
C PHE A 127 13.10 -2.38 -1.38
N VAL A 128 13.95 -1.34 -1.32
CA VAL A 128 13.82 -0.29 -0.29
C VAL A 128 12.47 0.44 -0.43
N LEU A 129 12.10 0.84 -1.64
CA LEU A 129 10.80 1.48 -1.87
C LEU A 129 9.64 0.54 -1.54
N TYR A 130 9.76 -0.75 -1.86
CA TYR A 130 8.78 -1.77 -1.49
C TYR A 130 8.56 -1.81 0.02
N LEU A 131 9.62 -1.85 0.83
CA LEU A 131 9.51 -1.85 2.28
C LEU A 131 8.87 -0.55 2.81
N VAL A 132 9.32 0.59 2.30
CA VAL A 132 8.85 1.92 2.70
C VAL A 132 7.35 2.09 2.42
N TYR A 133 6.89 1.75 1.21
CA TYR A 133 5.47 1.83 0.86
C TYR A 133 4.61 0.77 1.55
N SER A 134 5.14 -0.44 1.77
CA SER A 134 4.41 -1.49 2.49
C SER A 134 4.21 -1.13 3.96
N ALA A 135 5.24 -0.57 4.61
CA ALA A 135 5.14 -0.08 5.98
C ALA A 135 4.08 1.03 6.08
N PHE A 136 4.10 1.98 5.14
CA PHE A 136 3.08 3.03 5.06
C PHE A 136 1.66 2.45 4.93
N GLU A 137 1.46 1.50 4.01
CA GLU A 137 0.15 0.88 3.77
C GLU A 137 -0.39 0.22 5.04
N ILE A 138 0.44 -0.56 5.74
CA ILE A 138 0.08 -1.22 7.01
C ILE A 138 -0.30 -0.18 8.07
N VAL A 139 0.51 0.87 8.25
CA VAL A 139 0.25 1.91 9.26
C VAL A 139 -1.06 2.64 8.98
N VAL A 140 -1.38 2.89 7.71
CA VAL A 140 -2.61 3.60 7.33
C VAL A 140 -3.86 2.74 7.46
N LEU A 141 -3.75 1.44 7.19
CA LEU A 141 -4.85 0.47 7.25
C LEU A 141 -5.09 -0.11 8.66
N LYS A 142 -4.10 -0.10 9.56
CA LYS A 142 -4.21 -0.64 10.93
C LYS A 142 -5.02 0.25 11.87
N LYS A 143 -6.15 0.81 11.41
CA LYS A 143 -7.09 1.50 12.30
C LYS A 143 -7.99 0.48 12.99
N PRO A 144 -8.05 0.47 14.33
CA PRO A 144 -9.03 -0.34 15.02
C PRO A 144 -10.44 0.16 14.67
N ILE A 145 -11.39 -0.76 14.57
CA ILE A 145 -12.81 -0.42 14.60
C ILE A 145 -13.03 0.35 15.90
N LYS A 146 -13.61 1.56 15.80
CA LYS A 146 -13.95 2.33 17.00
C LYS A 146 -14.90 1.45 17.81
N LYS A 147 -14.44 1.03 19.00
CA LYS A 147 -15.28 0.37 20.00
C LYS A 147 -16.39 1.31 20.45
#